data_AF-A0A6I3WUB3-F1
#
_entry.id   AF-A0A6I3WUB3-F1
#
_cell.length_a   1.000
_cell.length_b   1.000
_cell.length_c   1.000
_cell.angle_alpha   90.00
_cell.angle_beta   90.00
_cell.angle_gamma   90.00
#
_symmetry.space_group_name_H-M   'P 1'
#
loop_
_entity.id
_entity.type
_entity.pdbx_description
1 polymer ?
#
loop_
_entity_poly.entity_id
_entity_poly.type
_entity_poly.pdbx_seq_one_letter_code
_entity_poly.pdbx_strand_id
1 'polypeptide(L)' 'MIDSTMLRTEPDTVRASLEARGDDPSVVDEAIAADQARRDAISAFEKLRAEQNAHGKLVAVAPKEEKAALVA' A
#
# COMPACT_ATOMS: atom_id res chain seq x y z
N MET A 1 -2.33 11.55 16.60
CA MET A 1 -2.81 11.04 15.29
C MET A 1 -4.09 10.28 15.53
N ILE A 2 -5.08 10.46 14.65
CA ILE A 2 -6.30 9.64 14.65
C ILE A 2 -5.99 8.25 14.10
N ASP A 3 -6.74 7.23 14.52
CA ASP A 3 -6.60 5.89 13.97
C ASP A 3 -7.06 5.86 12.50
N SER A 4 -6.18 5.43 11.59
CA SER A 4 -6.49 5.20 10.18
C SER A 4 -7.62 4.18 9.95
N THR A 5 -7.86 3.29 10.91
CA THR A 5 -9.00 2.37 10.89
C THR A 5 -10.31 3.13 11.06
N MET A 6 -10.36 4.08 11.99
CA MET A 6 -11.54 4.92 12.20
C MET A 6 -11.88 5.75 10.97
N LEU A 7 -10.88 6.29 10.26
CA LEU A 7 -11.10 6.98 8.98
C LEU A 7 -11.75 6.09 7.91
N ARG A 8 -11.55 4.76 7.98
CA ARG A 8 -12.09 3.79 7.02
C ARG A 8 -13.46 3.26 7.41
N THR A 9 -13.67 3.02 8.69
CA THR A 9 -14.89 2.35 9.19
C THR A 9 -15.95 3.35 9.63
N GLU A 10 -15.54 4.53 10.10
CA GLU A 10 -16.41 5.54 10.71
C GLU A 10 -16.06 6.97 10.22
N PRO A 11 -15.98 7.22 8.89
CA PRO A 11 -15.58 8.52 8.36
C PRO A 11 -16.53 9.65 8.78
N ASP A 12 -17.82 9.37 8.89
CA ASP A 12 -18.83 10.36 9.24
C ASP A 12 -18.70 10.83 10.69
N THR A 13 -18.31 9.95 11.61
CA THR A 13 -17.99 10.31 13.00
C THR A 13 -16.83 11.32 13.03
N VAL A 14 -15.84 11.13 12.17
CA VAL A 14 -14.69 12.04 12.06
C VAL A 14 -15.11 13.37 11.44
N ARG A 15 -15.92 13.36 10.37
CA ARG A 15 -16.47 14.60 9.76
C ARG A 15 -17.29 15.41 10.74
N ALA A 16 -18.23 14.77 11.45
CA ALA A 16 -19.05 15.44 12.45
C ALA A 16 -18.19 16.05 13.58
N SER A 17 -17.11 15.37 13.98
CA SER A 17 -16.16 15.92 14.95
C SER A 17 -15.38 17.12 14.42
N LEU A 18 -15.07 17.18 13.12
CA LEU A 18 -14.41 18.32 12.48
C LEU A 18 -15.38 19.51 12.37
N GLU A 19 -16.59 19.26 11.89
CA GLU A 19 -17.64 20.27 11.80
C GLU A 19 -17.97 20.90 13.17
N ALA A 20 -18.06 20.08 14.22
CA ALA A 20 -18.30 20.55 15.58
C ALA A 20 -17.17 21.45 16.11
N ARG A 21 -15.95 21.35 15.56
CA ARG A 21 -14.81 22.21 15.88
C ARG A 21 -14.68 23.42 14.92
N GLY A 22 -15.48 23.49 13.87
CA GLY A 22 -15.35 24.48 12.80
C GLY A 22 -14.20 24.20 11.83
N ASP A 23 -13.70 22.96 11.82
CA ASP A 23 -12.68 22.51 10.87
C ASP A 23 -13.34 22.08 9.54
N ASP A 24 -12.57 22.01 8.47
CA ASP A 24 -13.05 21.53 7.16
C ASP A 24 -13.19 19.99 7.13
N PRO A 25 -14.39 19.42 6.96
CA PRO A 25 -14.60 17.97 6.87
C PRO A 25 -14.12 17.35 5.55
N SER A 26 -13.76 18.14 4.53
CA SER A 26 -13.26 17.63 3.24
C SER A 26 -11.91 16.90 3.37
N VAL A 27 -11.11 17.25 4.38
CA VAL A 27 -9.81 16.61 4.67
C VAL A 27 -9.94 15.12 5.00
N VAL A 28 -11.14 14.65 5.37
CA VAL A 28 -11.40 13.22 5.58
C VAL A 28 -11.30 12.46 4.27
N ASP A 29 -11.79 13.01 3.16
CA ASP A 29 -11.68 12.38 1.84
C ASP A 29 -10.24 12.30 1.38
N GLU A 30 -9.47 13.38 1.58
CA GLU A 30 -8.04 13.40 1.28
C GLU A 30 -7.28 12.35 2.09
N ALA A 31 -7.59 12.24 3.38
CA ALA A 31 -6.96 11.26 4.27
C ALA A 31 -7.30 9.81 3.86
N ILE A 32 -8.55 9.55 3.46
CA ILE A 32 -8.97 8.22 2.96
C ILE A 32 -8.25 7.88 1.65
N ALA A 33 -8.15 8.84 0.72
CA ALA A 33 -7.44 8.65 -0.54
C ALA A 33 -5.94 8.36 -0.31
N ALA A 34 -5.31 9.09 0.61
CA ALA A 34 -3.93 8.87 0.99
C ALA A 34 -3.71 7.49 1.65
N ASP A 35 -4.60 7.05 2.53
CA ASP A 35 -4.52 5.70 3.11
C ASP A 35 -4.70 4.60 2.06
N GLN A 36 -5.64 4.79 1.12
CA GLN A 36 -5.85 3.85 0.02
C GLN A 36 -4.59 3.74 -0.86
N ALA A 37 -4.03 4.88 -1.30
CA ALA A 37 -2.81 4.91 -2.09
C ALA A 37 -1.63 4.24 -1.37
N ARG A 38 -1.50 4.45 -0.05
CA ARG A 38 -0.47 3.80 0.78
C ARG A 38 -0.66 2.28 0.82
N ARG A 39 -1.89 1.79 1.02
CA ARG A 39 -2.18 0.35 1.05
C ARG A 39 -1.91 -0.31 -0.29
N ASP A 40 -2.27 0.36 -1.39
CA ASP A 40 -2.01 -0.14 -2.74
C ASP A 40 -0.51 -0.21 -3.02
N ALA A 41 0.24 0.81 -2.63
CA ALA A 41 1.70 0.81 -2.76
C ALA A 41 2.37 -0.32 -1.97
N ILE A 42 1.91 -0.59 -0.74
CA ILE A 42 2.42 -1.71 0.07
C ILE A 42 2.11 -3.05 -0.60
N SER A 43 0.87 -3.25 -1.06
CA SER A 43 0.47 -4.50 -1.73
C SER A 43 1.27 -4.72 -3.02
N ALA A 44 1.45 -3.68 -3.82
CA ALA A 44 2.28 -3.73 -5.03
C ALA A 44 3.74 -4.07 -4.71
N PHE A 45 4.31 -3.44 -3.68
CA PHE A 45 5.66 -3.74 -3.22
C PHE A 45 5.81 -5.20 -2.78
N GLU A 46 4.89 -5.71 -1.97
CA GLU A 46 4.93 -7.10 -1.50
C GLU A 46 4.81 -8.10 -2.66
N LYS A 47 3.95 -7.81 -3.63
CA LYS A 47 3.83 -8.61 -4.86
C LYS A 47 5.15 -8.63 -5.64
N LEU A 48 5.73 -7.47 -5.93
CA LEU A 48 7.00 -7.36 -6.65
C LEU A 48 8.14 -8.07 -5.90
N ARG A 49 8.16 -7.95 -4.57
CA ARG A 49 9.14 -8.64 -3.73
C ARG A 49 8.97 -10.16 -3.80
N ALA A 50 7.73 -10.66 -3.80
CA ALA A 50 7.46 -12.09 -3.95
C ALA A 50 7.88 -12.60 -5.34
N GLU A 51 7.59 -11.84 -6.40
CA GLU A 51 8.03 -12.13 -7.78
C GLU A 51 9.56 -12.15 -7.89
N GLN A 52 10.24 -11.14 -7.34
CA GLN A 52 11.70 -11.07 -7.29
C GLN A 52 12.30 -12.28 -6.55
N ASN A 53 11.73 -12.65 -5.40
CA ASN A 53 12.19 -13.82 -4.63
C ASN A 53 11.98 -15.13 -5.40
N ALA A 54 10.84 -15.28 -6.08
CA ALA A 54 10.58 -16.44 -6.92
C ALA A 54 11.57 -16.52 -8.08
N HIS A 55 11.82 -15.39 -8.75
CA HIS A 55 12.80 -15.30 -9.83
C HIS A 55 14.21 -15.64 -9.35
N GLY A 56 14.64 -15.11 -8.21
CA GLY A 56 15.94 -15.43 -7.61
C GLY A 56 16.14 -16.93 -7.33
N LYS A 57 15.07 -17.65 -6.94
CA LYS A 57 15.10 -19.10 -6.79
C LYS A 57 15.28 -19.82 -8.13
N LEU A 58 14.64 -19.34 -9.20
CA LEU A 58 14.83 -19.89 -10.56
C LEU A 58 16.30 -19.74 -11.00
N VAL A 59 16.92 -18.57 -10.77
CA VAL A 59 18.33 -18.34 -11.10
C VAL A 59 19.26 -19.25 -10.29
N ALA A 60 18.94 -19.52 -9.02
CA ALA A 60 19.75 -20.37 -8.16
C ALA A 60 19.85 -21.80 -8.71
N VAL A 61 18.73 -22.37 -9.20
CA VAL A 61 18.62 -23.75 -9.67
C VAL A 61 18.95 -23.94 -11.16
N ALA A 62 18.97 -22.87 -11.96
CA ALA A 62 19.23 -22.96 -13.40
C ALA A 62 20.64 -23.49 -13.74
N PRO A 63 20.82 -24.20 -14.87
CA PRO A 63 22.14 -24.53 -15.43
C PRO A 63 22.96 -23.28 -15.74
N LYS A 64 24.30 -23.40 -15.76
CA LYS A 64 25.21 -22.26 -15.99
C LYS A 64 24.95 -21.55 -17.32
N GLU A 65 24.57 -22.33 -18.32
CA GLU A 65 24.26 -21.90 -19.69
C GLU A 65 22.96 -21.07 -19.74
N GLU A 66 21.99 -21.39 -18.88
CA GLU A 66 20.69 -20.72 -18.81
C GLU A 66 20.67 -19.54 -17.83
N LYS A 67 21.55 -19.53 -16.82
CA LYS A 67 21.65 -18.44 -15.83
C LYS A 67 21.85 -17.08 -16.49
N ALA A 68 22.69 -17.00 -17.53
CA ALA A 68 22.96 -15.73 -18.21
C ALA A 68 21.68 -15.09 -18.79
N ALA A 69 20.73 -15.89 -19.26
CA ALA A 69 19.47 -15.40 -19.81
C ALA A 69 18.47 -14.94 -18.73
N LEU A 70 18.65 -15.38 -17.47
CA LEU A 70 17.74 -15.06 -16.36
C LEU A 70 18.12 -13.80 -15.57
N VAL A 71 19.32 -13.26 -15.78
CA VAL A 71 19.82 -12.04 -15.11
C VAL A 71 20.26 -10.94 -16.08
N ALA A 72 19.95 -11.11 -17.38
CA ALA A 72 20.24 -10.13 -18.43
C ALA A 72 19.30 -8.92 -18.39
#